data_AF-A0A4R0RMW5-F1
#
_entry.id   AF-A0A4R0RMW5-F1
#
_cell.length_a   1.000
_cell.length_b   1.000
_cell.length_c   1.000
_cell.angle_alpha   90.00
_cell.angle_beta   90.00
_cell.angle_gamma   90.00
#
_symmetry.space_group_name_H-M   'P 1'
#
loop_
_entity.id
_entity.type
_entity.pdbx_description
1 polymer ?
#
loop_
_entity_poly.entity_id
_entity_poly.type
_entity_poly.pdbx_seq_one_letter_code
_entity_poly.pdbx_strand_id
1 'polypeptide(L)'
;MAHEEHPFKLSISESELELLHKKLDLARFPDELEEAGWDYGAPLADVRRLAERWKNGFDWRAAEAKINKLPQFTRDIDVDRFGTLNIHYVHVKSEAKDAIPLLFVHGWPGHFLEASKILPLLTSTGEHPSFHVVALSLPGYGFSEGSKKIGFSVVQYAEVGHKLMLALGYKEYIVQGGDWGHIICHTAAHLYGPKHVKAWHTNLPLWMRTTGNVVYESEHPAGGHFAAYEQPEALVGDLREMFRKPELAQLFK
;
A
#
# COMPACT_ATOMS: atom_id res chain seq x y z
N MET A 1 -2.83 25.48 6.74
CA MET A 1 -4.25 25.24 7.07
C MET A 1 -4.46 23.76 6.83
N ALA A 2 -5.16 23.02 7.70
CA ALA A 2 -5.39 21.60 7.44
C ALA A 2 -6.33 21.49 6.24
N HIS A 3 -5.87 20.92 5.13
CA HIS A 3 -6.72 20.63 3.99
C HIS A 3 -7.78 19.60 4.39
N GLU A 4 -9.00 19.77 3.90
CA GLU A 4 -10.12 18.89 4.24
C GLU A 4 -9.93 17.50 3.61
N GLU A 5 -10.52 16.49 4.23
CA GLU A 5 -10.59 15.14 3.65
C GLU A 5 -11.76 15.08 2.68
N HIS A 6 -11.53 14.56 1.47
CA HIS A 6 -12.56 14.43 0.45
C HIS A 6 -12.84 12.96 0.15
N PRO A 7 -14.09 12.48 0.28
CA PRO A 7 -14.45 11.13 -0.17
C PRO A 7 -14.09 10.92 -1.64
N PHE A 8 -13.48 9.78 -1.95
CA PHE A 8 -13.09 9.42 -3.30
C PHE A 8 -13.91 8.23 -3.80
N LYS A 9 -14.36 8.32 -5.05
CA LYS A 9 -15.01 7.22 -5.75
C LYS A 9 -14.36 7.06 -7.12
N LEU A 10 -13.79 5.90 -7.37
CA LEU A 10 -13.23 5.53 -8.67
C LEU A 10 -14.33 5.54 -9.72
N SER A 11 -14.11 6.28 -10.81
CA SER A 11 -15.04 6.40 -11.92
C SER A 11 -14.27 6.60 -13.22
N ILE A 12 -13.97 5.51 -13.91
CA ILE A 12 -13.33 5.54 -15.22
C ILE A 12 -14.36 5.76 -16.31
N SER A 13 -14.10 6.69 -17.23
CA SER A 13 -15.05 7.04 -18.29
C SER A 13 -15.24 5.91 -19.29
N GLU A 14 -16.42 5.82 -19.92
CA GLU A 14 -16.65 4.85 -21.01
C GLU A 14 -15.66 5.07 -22.16
N SER A 15 -15.29 6.31 -22.48
CA SER A 15 -14.31 6.60 -23.53
C SER A 15 -12.91 6.06 -23.23
N GLU A 16 -12.51 6.00 -21.96
CA GLU A 16 -11.24 5.36 -21.56
C GLU A 16 -11.29 3.84 -21.71
N LEU A 17 -12.44 3.22 -21.38
CA LEU A 17 -12.63 1.78 -21.59
C LEU A 17 -12.66 1.43 -23.08
N GLU A 18 -13.38 2.20 -23.89
CA GLU A 18 -13.38 2.04 -25.34
C GLU A 18 -11.98 2.17 -25.93
N LEU A 19 -11.20 3.15 -25.45
CA LEU A 19 -9.81 3.32 -25.88
C LEU A 19 -8.95 2.12 -25.49
N LEU A 20 -9.13 1.57 -24.30
CA LEU A 20 -8.47 0.33 -23.87
C LEU A 20 -8.81 -0.83 -24.80
N HIS A 21 -10.10 -1.07 -25.10
CA HIS A 21 -10.51 -2.15 -26.00
C HIS A 21 -9.91 -1.99 -27.41
N LYS A 22 -9.91 -0.77 -27.96
CA LYS A 22 -9.25 -0.48 -29.25
C LYS A 22 -7.76 -0.81 -29.23
N LYS A 23 -7.06 -0.53 -28.13
CA LYS A 23 -5.63 -0.87 -27.98
C LYS A 23 -5.41 -2.39 -27.91
N LEU A 24 -6.27 -3.12 -27.21
CA LEU A 24 -6.21 -4.59 -27.15
C LEU A 24 -6.51 -5.21 -28.53
N ASP A 25 -7.44 -4.65 -29.30
CA ASP A 25 -7.78 -5.09 -30.66
C ASP A 25 -6.63 -4.91 -31.65
N LEU A 26 -5.94 -3.79 -31.56
CA LEU A 26 -4.86 -3.42 -32.48
C LEU A 26 -3.49 -3.95 -32.06
N ALA A 27 -3.42 -4.72 -30.95
CA ALA A 27 -2.16 -5.21 -30.41
C ALA A 27 -1.46 -6.14 -31.41
N ARG A 28 -0.27 -5.72 -31.88
CA ARG A 28 0.65 -6.58 -32.62
C ARG A 28 1.61 -7.24 -31.63
N PHE A 29 1.45 -8.54 -31.46
CA PHE A 29 2.33 -9.33 -30.59
C PHE A 29 3.66 -9.69 -31.29
N PRO A 30 4.77 -9.82 -30.52
CA PRO A 30 6.06 -10.24 -31.06
C PRO A 30 6.06 -11.74 -31.43
N ASP A 31 7.13 -12.18 -32.08
CA ASP A 31 7.53 -13.59 -32.18
C ASP A 31 8.19 -14.06 -30.87
N GLU A 32 8.40 -15.38 -30.74
CA GLU A 32 8.93 -16.01 -29.53
C GLU A 32 9.87 -17.18 -29.91
N LEU A 33 10.90 -17.40 -29.11
CA LEU A 33 11.82 -18.53 -29.25
C LEU A 33 11.17 -19.81 -28.74
N GLU A 34 11.34 -20.92 -29.47
CA GLU A 34 10.88 -22.23 -29.03
C GLU A 34 11.55 -22.62 -27.71
N GLU A 35 10.79 -23.27 -26.81
CA GLU A 35 11.25 -23.81 -25.52
C GLU A 35 11.85 -22.79 -24.53
N ALA A 36 11.77 -21.48 -24.78
CA ALA A 36 12.35 -20.45 -23.90
C ALA A 36 11.66 -20.29 -22.53
N GLY A 37 10.42 -20.80 -22.38
CA GLY A 37 9.67 -20.70 -21.13
C GLY A 37 9.61 -19.26 -20.61
N TRP A 38 9.97 -19.06 -19.34
CA TRP A 38 10.02 -17.74 -18.68
C TRP A 38 11.43 -17.12 -18.66
N ASP A 39 12.44 -17.79 -19.21
CA ASP A 39 13.85 -17.40 -19.06
C ASP A 39 14.17 -16.05 -19.73
N TYR A 40 13.33 -15.62 -20.69
CA TYR A 40 13.49 -14.38 -21.45
C TYR A 40 12.30 -13.40 -21.28
N GLY A 41 11.48 -13.59 -20.24
CA GLY A 41 10.32 -12.74 -19.94
C GLY A 41 9.00 -13.51 -19.98
N ALA A 42 7.89 -12.76 -20.03
CA ALA A 42 6.57 -13.37 -20.03
C ALA A 42 6.30 -14.12 -21.35
N PRO A 43 5.92 -15.41 -21.32
CA PRO A 43 5.64 -16.18 -22.52
C PRO A 43 4.54 -15.57 -23.37
N LEU A 44 4.69 -15.59 -24.69
CA LEU A 44 3.74 -15.03 -25.64
C LEU A 44 2.35 -15.66 -25.50
N ALA A 45 2.31 -16.98 -25.26
CA ALA A 45 1.07 -17.70 -25.02
C ALA A 45 0.30 -17.14 -23.80
N ASP A 46 1.00 -16.83 -22.72
CA ASP A 46 0.42 -16.24 -21.51
C ASP A 46 -0.04 -14.80 -21.74
N VAL A 47 0.78 -13.98 -22.41
CA VAL A 47 0.42 -12.59 -22.73
C VAL A 47 -0.82 -12.54 -23.62
N ARG A 48 -0.91 -13.39 -24.66
CA ARG A 48 -2.11 -13.49 -25.52
C ARG A 48 -3.34 -13.93 -24.75
N ARG A 49 -3.21 -14.96 -23.90
CA ARG A 49 -4.30 -15.46 -23.06
C ARG A 49 -4.82 -14.39 -22.11
N LEU A 50 -3.92 -13.63 -21.48
CA LEU A 50 -4.29 -12.54 -20.56
C LEU A 50 -4.91 -11.35 -21.31
N ALA A 51 -4.36 -10.95 -22.46
CA ALA A 51 -4.92 -9.89 -23.28
C ALA A 51 -6.35 -10.24 -23.78
N GLU A 52 -6.56 -11.48 -24.19
CA GLU A 52 -7.87 -11.99 -24.60
C GLU A 52 -8.86 -12.00 -23.44
N ARG A 53 -8.43 -12.49 -22.27
CA ARG A 53 -9.26 -12.42 -21.05
C ARG A 53 -9.59 -10.97 -20.68
N TRP A 54 -8.64 -10.06 -20.79
CA TRP A 54 -8.86 -8.65 -20.49
C TRP A 54 -9.87 -8.02 -21.44
N LYS A 55 -9.73 -8.29 -22.74
CA LYS A 55 -10.60 -7.76 -23.78
C LYS A 55 -12.03 -8.30 -23.68
N ASN A 56 -12.20 -9.60 -23.54
CA ASN A 56 -13.49 -10.27 -23.79
C ASN A 56 -14.13 -10.89 -22.55
N GLY A 57 -13.45 -10.90 -21.41
CA GLY A 57 -13.96 -11.58 -20.21
C GLY A 57 -13.80 -10.83 -18.89
N PHE A 58 -12.94 -9.81 -18.83
CA PHE A 58 -12.75 -9.02 -17.63
C PHE A 58 -13.79 -7.89 -17.58
N ASP A 59 -14.60 -7.88 -16.52
CA ASP A 59 -15.60 -6.85 -16.29
C ASP A 59 -15.01 -5.74 -15.41
N TRP A 60 -14.61 -4.63 -16.05
CA TRP A 60 -14.11 -3.47 -15.33
C TRP A 60 -15.16 -2.86 -14.39
N ARG A 61 -16.44 -2.82 -14.79
CA ARG A 61 -17.50 -2.21 -13.98
C ARG A 61 -17.75 -3.01 -12.71
N ALA A 62 -17.67 -4.35 -12.77
CA ALA A 62 -17.69 -5.20 -11.58
C ALA A 62 -16.46 -4.96 -10.68
N ALA A 63 -15.26 -4.83 -11.26
CA ALA A 63 -14.04 -4.55 -10.51
C ALA A 63 -14.09 -3.16 -9.83
N GLU A 64 -14.50 -2.13 -10.57
CA GLU A 64 -14.70 -0.76 -10.09
C GLU A 64 -15.74 -0.71 -8.96
N ALA A 65 -16.87 -1.40 -9.12
CA ALA A 65 -17.87 -1.52 -8.06
C ALA A 65 -17.33 -2.22 -6.80
N LYS A 66 -16.45 -3.22 -6.97
CA LYS A 66 -15.78 -3.89 -5.83
C LYS A 66 -14.77 -2.97 -5.15
N ILE A 67 -13.95 -2.25 -5.91
CA ILE A 67 -12.97 -1.29 -5.39
C ILE A 67 -13.67 -0.19 -4.60
N ASN A 68 -14.76 0.35 -5.14
CA ASN A 68 -15.56 1.41 -4.51
C ASN A 68 -16.29 0.99 -3.23
N LYS A 69 -16.20 -0.28 -2.80
CA LYS A 69 -16.63 -0.68 -1.44
C LYS A 69 -15.62 -0.28 -0.37
N LEU A 70 -14.38 0.02 -0.74
CA LEU A 70 -13.36 0.50 0.17
C LEU A 70 -13.62 1.99 0.49
N PRO A 71 -13.49 2.41 1.76
CA PRO A 71 -13.57 3.81 2.15
C PRO A 71 -12.31 4.54 1.68
N GLN A 72 -12.40 5.13 0.50
CA GLN A 72 -11.31 5.84 -0.18
C GLN A 72 -11.50 7.34 -0.03
N PHE A 73 -10.38 8.05 0.06
CA PHE A 73 -10.35 9.49 0.23
C PHE A 73 -9.18 10.09 -0.55
N THR A 74 -9.29 11.38 -0.85
CA THR A 74 -8.16 12.21 -1.23
C THR A 74 -7.97 13.35 -0.24
N ARG A 75 -6.73 13.83 -0.13
CA ARG A 75 -6.38 15.00 0.67
C ARG A 75 -5.17 15.69 0.08
N ASP A 76 -5.20 17.02 0.09
CA ASP A 76 -4.05 17.84 -0.28
C ASP A 76 -2.99 17.83 0.83
N ILE A 77 -1.77 17.47 0.46
CA ILE A 77 -0.62 17.40 1.37
C ILE A 77 0.47 18.34 0.84
N ASP A 78 0.81 19.35 1.65
CA ASP A 78 1.94 20.24 1.38
C ASP A 78 3.26 19.50 1.60
N VAL A 79 4.06 19.34 0.55
CA VAL A 79 5.37 18.70 0.58
C VAL A 79 6.47 19.75 0.42
N ASP A 80 7.42 19.76 1.34
CA ASP A 80 8.44 20.79 1.44
C ASP A 80 9.25 20.87 0.14
N ARG A 81 9.28 22.06 -0.48
CA ARG A 81 9.91 22.36 -1.80
C ARG A 81 9.19 21.76 -3.02
N PHE A 82 8.24 20.86 -2.84
CA PHE A 82 7.51 20.21 -3.93
C PHE A 82 6.09 20.76 -4.12
N GLY A 83 5.59 21.56 -3.18
CA GLY A 83 4.25 22.14 -3.24
C GLY A 83 3.21 21.15 -2.75
N THR A 84 1.95 21.43 -3.02
CA THR A 84 0.82 20.60 -2.60
C THR A 84 0.60 19.46 -3.60
N LEU A 85 0.40 18.24 -3.10
CA LEU A 85 0.00 17.08 -3.89
C LEU A 85 -1.35 16.57 -3.39
N ASN A 86 -2.29 16.27 -4.29
CA ASN A 86 -3.52 15.57 -3.95
C ASN A 86 -3.24 14.07 -3.80
N ILE A 87 -3.38 13.55 -2.59
CA ILE A 87 -2.97 12.19 -2.21
C ILE A 87 -4.18 11.32 -1.96
N HIS A 88 -4.25 10.18 -2.65
CA HIS A 88 -5.25 9.14 -2.46
C HIS A 88 -4.84 8.12 -1.39
N TYR A 89 -5.80 7.69 -0.58
CA TYR A 89 -5.62 6.65 0.43
C TYR A 89 -6.94 5.95 0.76
N VAL A 90 -6.85 4.72 1.27
CA VAL A 90 -7.95 4.02 1.96
C VAL A 90 -7.81 4.25 3.45
N HIS A 91 -8.90 4.55 4.16
CA HIS A 91 -8.90 4.70 5.62
C HIS A 91 -10.02 3.91 6.28
N VAL A 92 -9.66 2.89 7.05
CA VAL A 92 -10.61 2.09 7.84
C VAL A 92 -10.26 2.21 9.32
N LYS A 93 -11.22 2.68 10.12
CA LYS A 93 -11.08 2.75 11.58
C LYS A 93 -11.64 1.46 12.21
N SER A 94 -10.87 0.82 13.08
CA SER A 94 -11.43 -0.15 14.04
C SER A 94 -12.39 0.53 15.02
N GLU A 95 -13.34 -0.24 15.54
CA GLU A 95 -14.23 0.16 16.64
C GLU A 95 -13.57 -0.02 18.03
N ALA A 96 -12.41 -0.69 18.12
CA ALA A 96 -11.66 -0.81 19.37
C ALA A 96 -11.13 0.56 19.83
N LYS A 97 -11.30 0.85 21.12
CA LYS A 97 -10.92 2.15 21.72
C LYS A 97 -9.40 2.37 21.77
N ASP A 98 -8.64 1.29 21.79
CA ASP A 98 -7.19 1.23 21.88
C ASP A 98 -6.54 0.77 20.56
N ALA A 99 -7.26 0.91 19.44
CA ALA A 99 -6.75 0.52 18.14
C ALA A 99 -5.50 1.31 17.75
N ILE A 100 -4.45 0.59 17.37
CA ILE A 100 -3.15 1.15 17.01
C ILE A 100 -3.23 1.75 15.60
N PRO A 101 -2.89 3.03 15.37
CA PRO A 101 -2.85 3.59 14.03
C PRO A 101 -1.70 2.98 13.21
N LEU A 102 -2.01 2.45 12.03
CA LEU A 102 -1.07 1.83 11.10
C LEU A 102 -1.14 2.56 9.74
N LEU A 103 0.01 3.00 9.25
CA LEU A 103 0.21 3.43 7.87
C LEU A 103 0.77 2.26 7.04
N PHE A 104 -0.03 1.76 6.10
CA PHE A 104 0.35 0.76 5.12
C PHE A 104 0.92 1.44 3.87
N VAL A 105 2.10 1.01 3.43
CA VAL A 105 2.83 1.56 2.29
C VAL A 105 3.18 0.42 1.32
N HIS A 106 2.63 0.48 0.11
CA HIS A 106 2.85 -0.53 -0.93
C HIS A 106 4.18 -0.35 -1.68
N GLY A 107 4.50 -1.31 -2.55
CA GLY A 107 5.69 -1.34 -3.42
C GLY A 107 5.44 -1.00 -4.89
N TRP A 108 6.38 -1.39 -5.76
CA TRP A 108 6.27 -1.46 -7.21
C TRP A 108 6.50 -2.91 -7.68
N PRO A 109 5.68 -3.45 -8.61
CA PRO A 109 4.60 -2.81 -9.37
C PRO A 109 3.23 -2.78 -8.65
N GLY A 110 3.25 -2.65 -7.33
CA GLY A 110 2.10 -2.69 -6.44
C GLY A 110 1.20 -1.45 -6.41
N HIS A 111 0.15 -1.53 -5.60
CA HIS A 111 -0.81 -0.44 -5.32
C HIS A 111 -1.63 -0.69 -4.04
N PHE A 112 -2.41 0.31 -3.63
CA PHE A 112 -3.19 0.31 -2.37
C PHE A 112 -4.13 -0.90 -2.16
N LEU A 113 -4.55 -1.61 -3.22
CA LEU A 113 -5.44 -2.77 -3.07
C LEU A 113 -4.73 -3.98 -2.47
N GLU A 114 -3.40 -3.98 -2.37
CA GLU A 114 -2.67 -4.97 -1.58
C GLU A 114 -3.16 -5.04 -0.13
N ALA A 115 -3.55 -3.89 0.44
CA ALA A 115 -4.10 -3.83 1.79
C ALA A 115 -5.50 -4.44 1.89
N SER A 116 -6.23 -4.62 0.79
CA SER A 116 -7.68 -4.89 0.83
C SER A 116 -8.08 -6.12 1.65
N LYS A 117 -7.23 -7.16 1.66
CA LYS A 117 -7.50 -8.39 2.42
C LYS A 117 -7.10 -8.31 3.89
N ILE A 118 -6.11 -7.48 4.24
CA ILE A 118 -5.71 -7.28 5.64
C ILE A 118 -6.61 -6.28 6.37
N LEU A 119 -7.29 -5.37 5.66
CA LEU A 119 -8.18 -4.37 6.25
C LEU A 119 -9.20 -4.99 7.23
N PRO A 120 -10.08 -5.95 6.84
CA PRO A 120 -11.07 -6.51 7.76
C PRO A 120 -10.44 -7.29 8.93
N LEU A 121 -9.24 -7.85 8.73
CA LEU A 121 -8.54 -8.60 9.78
C LEU A 121 -7.94 -7.62 10.81
N LEU A 122 -7.23 -6.60 10.37
CA LEU A 122 -6.57 -5.63 11.25
C LEU A 122 -7.56 -4.74 12.01
N THR A 123 -8.72 -4.43 11.42
CA THR A 123 -9.70 -3.54 12.06
C THR A 123 -10.70 -4.27 12.94
N SER A 124 -10.79 -5.60 12.85
CA SER A 124 -11.66 -6.42 13.70
C SER A 124 -11.30 -6.29 15.18
N THR A 125 -12.32 -6.34 16.05
CA THR A 125 -12.17 -6.31 17.51
C THR A 125 -12.07 -7.73 18.08
N GLY A 126 -11.30 -7.92 19.17
CA GLY A 126 -11.21 -9.20 19.86
C GLY A 126 -10.14 -9.21 20.95
N GLU A 127 -9.72 -10.39 21.42
CA GLU A 127 -8.60 -10.56 22.36
C GLU A 127 -7.22 -10.35 21.72
N HIS A 128 -7.17 -9.69 20.56
CA HIS A 128 -5.96 -9.38 19.83
C HIS A 128 -5.85 -7.87 19.59
N PRO A 129 -4.63 -7.34 19.39
CA PRO A 129 -4.44 -5.97 18.96
C PRO A 129 -5.27 -5.67 17.70
N SER A 130 -5.91 -4.51 17.71
CA SER A 130 -6.73 -3.98 16.61
C SER A 130 -6.06 -2.72 16.08
N PHE A 131 -6.34 -2.35 14.83
CA PHE A 131 -5.66 -1.24 14.16
C PHE A 131 -6.63 -0.33 13.42
N HIS A 132 -6.36 0.97 13.46
CA HIS A 132 -6.86 1.86 12.41
C HIS A 132 -5.88 1.78 11.24
N VAL A 133 -6.36 1.52 10.03
CA VAL A 133 -5.48 1.31 8.86
C VAL A 133 -5.66 2.42 7.86
N VAL A 134 -4.55 3.07 7.50
CA VAL A 134 -4.44 4.02 6.40
C VAL A 134 -3.55 3.39 5.33
N ALA A 135 -4.09 3.04 4.16
CA ALA A 135 -3.33 2.51 3.04
C ALA A 135 -3.11 3.60 1.99
N LEU A 136 -1.90 4.13 1.94
CA LEU A 136 -1.49 5.22 1.06
C LEU A 136 -1.32 4.72 -0.38
N SER A 137 -1.84 5.44 -1.37
CA SER A 137 -1.29 5.37 -2.74
C SER A 137 -0.09 6.29 -2.83
N LEU A 138 1.08 5.75 -3.15
CA LEU A 138 2.31 6.53 -3.23
C LEU A 138 2.15 7.71 -4.21
N PRO A 139 2.73 8.90 -3.96
CA PRO A 139 2.82 9.98 -4.94
C PRO A 139 3.23 9.48 -6.33
N GLY A 140 2.42 9.77 -7.35
CA GLY A 140 2.62 9.30 -8.73
C GLY A 140 2.19 7.86 -9.00
N TYR A 141 1.57 7.17 -8.04
CA TYR A 141 1.00 5.83 -8.19
C TYR A 141 -0.52 5.87 -8.02
N GLY A 142 -1.21 5.02 -8.79
CA GLY A 142 -2.66 4.86 -8.71
C GLY A 142 -3.39 6.19 -8.91
N PHE A 143 -4.06 6.65 -7.85
CA PHE A 143 -4.87 7.87 -7.86
C PHE A 143 -4.24 9.06 -7.14
N SER A 144 -2.98 8.94 -6.68
CA SER A 144 -2.25 10.06 -6.08
C SER A 144 -1.51 10.88 -7.13
N GLU A 145 -1.55 12.21 -7.00
CA GLU A 145 -0.74 13.09 -7.82
C GLU A 145 0.77 12.83 -7.63
N GLY A 146 1.52 12.96 -8.72
CA GLY A 146 2.98 12.91 -8.72
C GLY A 146 3.60 14.30 -8.70
N SER A 147 4.81 14.40 -8.16
CA SER A 147 5.59 15.63 -8.23
C SER A 147 5.89 16.02 -9.68
N LYS A 148 5.69 17.30 -10.00
CA LYS A 148 6.10 17.92 -11.28
C LYS A 148 7.55 18.42 -11.27
N LYS A 149 8.24 18.33 -10.13
CA LYS A 149 9.64 18.76 -9.95
C LYS A 149 10.56 17.56 -9.80
N ILE A 150 11.78 17.69 -10.33
CA ILE A 150 12.85 16.71 -10.17
C ILE A 150 13.31 16.59 -8.72
N GLY A 151 13.91 15.46 -8.36
CA GLY A 151 14.51 15.23 -7.05
C GLY A 151 13.54 14.74 -5.96
N PHE A 152 12.31 14.35 -6.33
CA PHE A 152 11.39 13.72 -5.40
C PHE A 152 11.92 12.33 -5.00
N SER A 153 12.31 12.18 -3.74
CA SER A 153 13.03 11.01 -3.23
C SER A 153 12.26 10.32 -2.11
N VAL A 154 12.80 9.21 -1.60
CA VAL A 154 12.22 8.44 -0.47
C VAL A 154 11.93 9.30 0.76
N VAL A 155 12.68 10.39 0.96
CA VAL A 155 12.43 11.36 2.05
C VAL A 155 11.09 12.06 1.86
N GLN A 156 10.75 12.49 0.65
CA GLN A 156 9.47 13.13 0.35
C GLN A 156 8.30 12.12 0.39
N TYR A 157 8.53 10.88 -0.01
CA TYR A 157 7.52 9.82 0.16
C TYR A 157 7.20 9.59 1.65
N ALA A 158 8.22 9.52 2.51
CA ALA A 158 8.04 9.40 3.95
C ALA A 158 7.35 10.64 4.55
N GLU A 159 7.70 11.84 4.07
CA GLU A 159 7.10 13.10 4.47
C GLU A 159 5.60 13.15 4.14
N VAL A 160 5.20 12.73 2.94
CA VAL A 160 3.78 12.65 2.55
C VAL A 160 3.00 11.73 3.50
N GLY A 161 3.51 10.52 3.72
CA GLY A 161 2.88 9.57 4.64
C GLY A 161 2.78 10.11 6.06
N HIS A 162 3.83 10.76 6.55
CA HIS A 162 3.85 11.37 7.88
C HIS A 162 2.84 12.52 8.01
N LYS A 163 2.84 13.47 7.07
CA LYS A 163 1.91 14.60 7.06
C LYS A 163 0.46 14.15 6.90
N LEU A 164 0.20 13.09 6.12
CA LEU A 164 -1.12 12.46 6.03
C LEU A 164 -1.57 11.92 7.39
N MET A 165 -0.74 11.15 8.09
CA MET A 165 -1.09 10.62 9.41
C MET A 165 -1.36 11.73 10.43
N LEU A 166 -0.56 12.80 10.44
CA LEU A 166 -0.79 13.97 11.29
C LEU A 166 -2.11 14.69 10.95
N ALA A 167 -2.42 14.85 9.66
CA ALA A 167 -3.67 15.48 9.21
C ALA A 167 -4.91 14.66 9.59
N LEU A 168 -4.79 13.33 9.69
CA LEU A 168 -5.81 12.41 10.20
C LEU A 168 -5.91 12.39 11.74
N GLY A 169 -5.04 13.11 12.43
CA GLY A 169 -5.02 13.20 13.90
C GLY A 169 -4.17 12.14 14.60
N TYR A 170 -3.49 11.26 13.85
CA TYR A 170 -2.61 10.24 14.42
C TYR A 170 -1.23 10.82 14.73
N LYS A 171 -1.06 11.26 15.98
CA LYS A 171 0.22 11.80 16.48
C LYS A 171 1.28 10.72 16.66
N GLU A 172 0.86 9.51 16.99
CA GLU A 172 1.73 8.34 17.12
C GLU A 172 1.11 7.21 16.30
N TYR A 173 1.93 6.49 15.54
CA TYR A 173 1.48 5.44 14.64
C TYR A 173 2.63 4.47 14.34
N ILE A 174 2.28 3.34 13.73
CA ILE A 174 3.23 2.37 13.19
C ILE A 174 3.21 2.40 11.67
N VAL A 175 4.31 1.96 11.07
CA VAL A 175 4.43 1.87 9.60
C VAL A 175 4.64 0.43 9.19
N GLN A 176 3.96 0.01 8.13
CA GLN A 176 4.12 -1.32 7.53
C GLN A 176 4.27 -1.23 6.03
N GLY A 177 5.29 -1.90 5.47
CA GLY A 177 5.47 -2.00 4.02
C GLY A 177 6.58 -2.95 3.63
N GLY A 178 6.46 -3.55 2.44
CA GLY A 178 7.52 -4.26 1.73
C GLY A 178 8.02 -3.44 0.53
N ASP A 179 9.06 -3.90 -0.18
CA ASP A 179 9.58 -3.22 -1.39
C ASP A 179 9.89 -1.72 -1.20
N TRP A 180 9.37 -0.81 -2.03
CA TRP A 180 9.47 0.63 -1.80
C TRP A 180 8.88 1.02 -0.45
N GLY A 181 7.79 0.39 -0.03
CA GLY A 181 7.22 0.52 1.30
C GLY A 181 8.24 0.20 2.40
N HIS A 182 9.08 -0.82 2.25
CA HIS A 182 10.16 -1.10 3.21
C HIS A 182 11.12 0.09 3.31
N ILE A 183 11.59 0.64 2.18
CA ILE A 183 12.55 1.75 2.15
C ILE A 183 11.92 3.03 2.71
N ILE A 184 10.66 3.30 2.37
CA ILE A 184 9.92 4.49 2.79
C ILE A 184 9.59 4.41 4.29
N CYS A 185 9.11 3.26 4.77
CA CYS A 185 8.82 3.03 6.18
C CYS A 185 10.08 3.09 7.04
N HIS A 186 11.21 2.54 6.57
CA HIS A 186 12.52 2.70 7.21
C HIS A 186 12.88 4.18 7.35
N THR A 187 12.76 4.94 6.25
CA THR A 187 13.07 6.37 6.21
C THR A 187 12.15 7.14 7.17
N ALA A 188 10.86 6.81 7.22
CA ALA A 188 9.91 7.41 8.15
C ALA A 188 10.25 7.10 9.62
N ALA A 189 10.63 5.85 9.92
CA ALA A 189 11.07 5.45 11.25
C ALA A 189 12.33 6.21 11.68
N HIS A 190 13.28 6.42 10.77
CA HIS A 190 14.50 7.19 11.04
C HIS A 190 14.23 8.69 11.26
N LEU A 191 13.40 9.31 10.42
CA LEU A 191 13.16 10.75 10.46
C LEU A 191 12.17 11.18 11.56
N TYR A 192 11.17 10.34 11.84
CA TYR A 192 10.04 10.71 12.70
C TYR A 192 9.92 9.84 13.95
N GLY A 193 10.72 8.78 14.08
CA GLY A 193 10.82 7.97 15.30
C GLY A 193 11.76 8.57 16.34
N PRO A 194 11.58 8.24 17.65
CA PRO A 194 10.45 7.51 18.23
C PRO A 194 9.25 8.41 18.55
N LYS A 195 9.28 9.69 18.13
CA LYS A 195 8.28 10.70 18.49
C LYS A 195 6.91 10.42 17.86
N HIS A 196 6.89 10.05 16.58
CA HIS A 196 5.66 9.82 15.82
C HIS A 196 5.57 8.38 15.32
N VAL A 197 6.65 7.86 14.71
CA VAL A 197 6.70 6.45 14.30
C VAL A 197 7.21 5.60 15.46
N LYS A 198 6.32 4.79 16.05
CA LYS A 198 6.63 3.98 17.25
C LYS A 198 7.21 2.62 16.92
N ALA A 199 6.84 2.08 15.76
CA ALA A 199 7.33 0.80 15.29
C ALA A 199 7.30 0.75 13.75
N TRP A 200 8.17 -0.07 13.21
CA TRP A 200 8.26 -0.36 11.79
C TRP A 200 8.22 -1.88 11.59
N HIS A 201 7.26 -2.32 10.79
CA HIS A 201 7.09 -3.71 10.39
C HIS A 201 7.37 -3.85 8.88
N THR A 202 8.10 -4.88 8.46
CA THR A 202 8.39 -5.12 7.04
C THR A 202 8.29 -6.60 6.69
N ASN A 203 7.75 -6.89 5.52
CA ASN A 203 7.79 -8.22 4.89
C ASN A 203 8.90 -8.35 3.82
N LEU A 204 9.80 -7.36 3.76
CA LEU A 204 11.03 -7.39 2.98
C LEU A 204 12.21 -7.06 3.93
N PRO A 205 12.76 -8.04 4.67
CA PRO A 205 13.70 -7.80 5.77
C PRO A 205 15.14 -7.53 5.27
N LEU A 206 15.32 -6.61 4.32
CA LEU A 206 16.63 -6.21 3.85
C LEU A 206 17.39 -5.45 4.94
N TRP A 207 18.53 -6.02 5.35
CA TRP A 207 19.50 -5.38 6.26
C TRP A 207 18.95 -5.01 7.66
N MET A 208 17.83 -5.60 8.09
CA MET A 208 17.12 -5.29 9.35
C MET A 208 18.05 -5.20 10.57
N ARG A 209 18.91 -6.20 10.74
CA ARG A 209 19.81 -6.33 11.89
C ARG A 209 20.93 -5.27 11.92
N THR A 210 21.08 -4.51 10.84
CA THR A 210 22.07 -3.41 10.74
C THR A 210 21.43 -2.02 10.79
N THR A 211 20.13 -1.92 10.53
CA THR A 211 19.42 -0.63 10.38
C THR A 211 18.42 -0.34 11.49
N GLY A 212 18.13 -1.29 12.38
CA GLY A 212 17.22 -1.08 13.50
C GLY A 212 17.38 -2.09 14.63
N ASN A 213 16.69 -1.80 15.74
CA ASN A 213 16.55 -2.73 16.86
C ASN A 213 15.43 -3.74 16.54
N VAL A 214 15.80 -4.94 16.11
CA VAL A 214 14.85 -6.01 15.78
C VAL A 214 14.25 -6.57 17.08
N VAL A 215 12.95 -6.32 17.30
CA VAL A 215 12.21 -6.74 18.50
C VAL A 215 11.26 -7.93 18.25
N TYR A 216 11.02 -8.25 16.98
CA TYR A 216 10.19 -9.35 16.51
C TYR A 216 10.64 -9.78 15.12
N GLU A 217 10.69 -11.08 14.87
CA GLU A 217 11.02 -11.69 13.58
C GLU A 217 10.29 -13.03 13.49
N SER A 218 9.73 -13.33 12.32
CA SER A 218 9.07 -14.59 11.98
C SER A 218 9.38 -14.94 10.52
N GLU A 219 9.25 -16.22 10.18
CA GLU A 219 9.47 -16.74 8.83
C GLU A 219 8.22 -17.51 8.38
N HIS A 220 7.81 -17.28 7.13
CA HIS A 220 6.64 -17.91 6.52
C HIS A 220 7.04 -18.62 5.23
N PRO A 221 6.39 -19.74 4.88
CA PRO A 221 6.73 -20.49 3.66
C PRO A 221 6.29 -19.79 2.35
N ALA A 222 5.50 -18.72 2.43
CA ALA A 222 4.94 -18.00 1.27
C ALA A 222 4.64 -16.52 1.61
N GLY A 223 4.29 -15.72 0.59
CA GLY A 223 3.81 -14.33 0.73
C GLY A 223 4.72 -13.28 0.09
N GLY A 224 6.03 -13.53 0.05
CA GLY A 224 7.01 -12.77 -0.73
C GLY A 224 6.79 -11.25 -0.74
N HIS A 225 6.80 -10.68 -1.95
CA HIS A 225 6.71 -9.24 -2.18
C HIS A 225 5.32 -8.67 -1.82
N PHE A 226 4.26 -9.43 -2.07
CA PHE A 226 2.85 -8.99 -1.95
C PHE A 226 2.15 -9.63 -0.74
N ALA A 227 2.85 -9.79 0.38
CA ALA A 227 2.39 -10.57 1.54
C ALA A 227 1.00 -10.15 2.05
N ALA A 228 0.69 -8.85 2.05
CA ALA A 228 -0.62 -8.33 2.44
C ALA A 228 -1.78 -8.87 1.57
N TYR A 229 -1.51 -9.19 0.31
CA TYR A 229 -2.50 -9.70 -0.61
C TYR A 229 -2.46 -11.22 -0.77
N GLU A 230 -1.28 -11.82 -0.73
CA GLU A 230 -1.08 -13.25 -0.95
C GLU A 230 -1.24 -14.08 0.32
N GLN A 231 -0.81 -13.56 1.47
CA GLN A 231 -0.83 -14.24 2.78
C GLN A 231 -1.31 -13.27 3.88
N PRO A 232 -2.53 -12.72 3.78
CA PRO A 232 -3.01 -11.68 4.68
C PRO A 232 -3.05 -12.15 6.15
N GLU A 233 -3.43 -13.40 6.41
CA GLU A 233 -3.52 -13.95 7.78
C GLU A 233 -2.14 -14.05 8.44
N ALA A 234 -1.10 -14.41 7.68
CA ALA A 234 0.27 -14.49 8.17
C ALA A 234 0.79 -13.10 8.57
N LEU A 235 0.68 -12.12 7.67
CA LEU A 235 1.12 -10.74 7.93
C LEU A 235 0.38 -10.12 9.12
N VAL A 236 -0.93 -10.34 9.22
CA VAL A 236 -1.74 -9.83 10.34
C VAL A 236 -1.42 -10.57 11.64
N GLY A 237 -1.13 -11.87 11.55
CA GLY A 237 -0.64 -12.67 12.67
C GLY A 237 0.64 -12.09 13.27
N ASP A 238 1.61 -11.72 12.42
CA ASP A 238 2.87 -11.11 12.84
C ASP A 238 2.65 -9.78 13.57
N LEU A 239 1.83 -8.88 12.99
CA LEU A 239 1.48 -7.60 13.62
C LEU A 239 0.80 -7.81 14.98
N ARG A 240 -0.13 -8.75 15.08
CA ARG A 240 -0.82 -9.03 16.35
C ARG A 240 0.14 -9.63 17.39
N GLU A 241 1.02 -10.54 17.00
CA GLU A 241 1.98 -11.15 17.92
C GLU A 241 3.03 -10.13 18.38
N MET A 242 3.50 -9.28 17.48
CA MET A 242 4.37 -8.16 17.81
C MET A 242 3.74 -7.27 18.89
N PHE A 243 2.46 -6.88 18.74
CA PHE A 243 1.78 -5.99 19.70
C PHE A 243 1.11 -6.70 20.89
N ARG A 244 1.20 -8.03 21.00
CA ARG A 244 0.89 -8.75 22.25
C ARG A 244 1.98 -8.60 23.30
N LYS A 245 3.22 -8.35 22.87
CA LYS A 245 4.36 -8.16 23.78
C LYS A 245 4.13 -6.92 24.66
N PRO A 246 4.17 -7.04 26.01
CA PRO A 246 3.86 -5.92 26.91
C PRO A 246 4.66 -4.65 26.64
N GLU A 247 5.94 -4.80 26.30
CA GLU A 247 6.86 -3.70 26.02
C GLU A 247 6.52 -2.92 24.74
N LEU A 248 5.83 -3.54 23.78
CA LEU A 248 5.36 -2.90 22.56
C LEU A 248 3.92 -2.40 22.69
N ALA A 249 3.08 -3.11 23.43
CA ALA A 249 1.71 -2.70 23.73
C ALA A 249 1.64 -1.38 24.52
N GLN A 250 2.62 -1.10 25.37
CA GLN A 250 2.70 0.15 26.13
C GLN A 250 3.09 1.37 25.28
N LEU A 251 3.50 1.21 24.02
CA LEU A 251 3.88 2.34 23.16
C LEU A 251 2.72 3.27 22.81
N PHE A 252 1.48 2.83 23.03
CA PHE A 252 0.24 3.52 22.67
C PHE A 252 -0.73 3.70 23.86
N LYS A 253 -0.24 3.50 25.10
CA LYS A 253 -0.99 3.75 26.35
C LYS A 253 -0.57 5.07 26.96
#